data_AF-A0A9X1W9M4-F1
#
_entry.id   AF-A0A9X1W9M4-F1
#
_cell.length_a   1.000
_cell.length_b   1.000
_cell.length_c   1.000
_cell.angle_alpha   90.00
_cell.angle_beta   90.00
_cell.angle_gamma   90.00
#
_symmetry.space_group_name_H-M   'P 1'
#
loop_
_entity.id
_entity.type
_entity.pdbx_description
1 polymer ?
#
loop_
_entity_poly.entity_id
_entity_poly.type
_entity_poly.pdbx_seq_one_letter_code
_entity_poly.pdbx_strand_id
1 'polypeptide(L)'
;MKKKFIEKISFIAVFLIPTIAYSADEWNKNSVYESGDIVKWKGITYISSHWTQGTEPVDNQISWDGWITIDDESIEDWKQSTAYKGGDVVEYNTGFYIAKWWNTNTIPSTSSEWQRLDINTIVKPPPAPDDTNIIGEDNDGDGLRDDYAVTIKESYTEWKEFALATQAGKEFGKLLEFSENDVEITIKDAQLMAKNGIALQYCIDVYKMENPEFLNPIDLYFDTLARAIANREASTKLYHSLQGNDPVVTEIDCDKFLGGVSK
;
A
#
# COMPACT_ATOMS: atom_id res chain seq x y z
N MET A 1 -1.74 14.21 -66.50
CA MET A 1 -0.57 14.48 -65.61
C MET A 1 -1.06 14.63 -64.18
N LYS A 2 -0.58 13.72 -63.31
CA LYS A 2 -0.48 13.75 -61.83
C LYS A 2 -1.55 14.54 -61.03
N LYS A 3 -2.44 13.83 -60.33
CA LYS A 3 -3.00 14.26 -59.04
C LYS A 3 -2.55 13.25 -57.97
N LYS A 4 -1.83 13.76 -56.97
CA LYS A 4 -1.31 13.04 -55.79
C LYS A 4 -2.48 12.60 -54.92
N PHE A 5 -2.54 11.30 -54.60
CA PHE A 5 -3.38 10.76 -53.54
C PHE A 5 -2.60 10.90 -52.23
N ILE A 6 -3.16 11.63 -51.26
CA ILE A 6 -2.60 11.76 -49.92
C ILE A 6 -3.22 10.65 -49.09
N GLU A 7 -2.46 9.59 -48.84
CA GLU A 7 -2.81 8.60 -47.81
C GLU A 7 -2.65 9.25 -46.44
N LYS A 8 -3.76 9.42 -45.73
CA LYS A 8 -3.73 9.67 -44.29
C LYS A 8 -3.43 8.33 -43.61
N ILE A 9 -2.18 8.15 -43.19
CA ILE A 9 -1.80 7.12 -42.24
C ILE A 9 -2.51 7.47 -40.92
N SER A 10 -3.59 6.75 -40.64
CA SER A 10 -4.25 6.79 -39.33
C SER A 10 -3.37 5.98 -38.39
N PHE A 11 -2.56 6.67 -37.58
CA PHE A 11 -1.92 6.08 -36.40
C PHE A 11 -3.04 5.77 -35.41
N ILE A 12 -3.55 4.54 -35.47
CA ILE A 12 -4.32 3.97 -34.38
C ILE A 12 -3.29 3.67 -33.29
N ALA A 13 -3.14 4.60 -32.36
CA ALA A 13 -2.48 4.33 -31.09
C ALA A 13 -3.34 3.28 -30.38
N VAL A 14 -2.88 2.03 -30.43
CA VAL A 14 -3.41 0.97 -29.58
C VAL A 14 -2.98 1.34 -28.16
N PHE A 15 -3.87 2.01 -27.42
CA PHE A 15 -3.77 2.10 -25.98
C PHE A 15 -3.87 0.66 -25.47
N LEU A 16 -2.72 0.09 -25.10
CA LEU A 16 -2.66 -1.11 -24.28
C LEU A 16 -3.23 -0.70 -22.91
N ILE A 17 -4.50 -0.99 -22.70
CA ILE A 17 -5.12 -0.95 -21.38
C ILE A 17 -4.37 -2.02 -20.56
N PRO A 18 -3.84 -1.69 -19.37
CA PRO A 18 -3.27 -2.70 -18.49
C PRO A 18 -4.40 -3.64 -18.06
N THR A 19 -4.40 -4.85 -18.62
CA THR A 19 -5.31 -5.92 -18.24
C THR A 19 -4.72 -6.58 -17.00
N ILE A 20 -5.13 -6.13 -15.82
CA ILE A 20 -4.80 -6.80 -14.57
C ILE A 20 -5.72 -8.02 -14.46
N ALA A 21 -5.29 -9.15 -15.01
CA ALA A 21 -5.96 -10.42 -14.83
C ALA A 21 -5.69 -10.93 -13.40
N TYR A 22 -6.58 -10.60 -12.46
CA TYR A 22 -6.56 -11.17 -11.12
C TYR A 22 -6.82 -12.68 -11.19
N SER A 23 -5.83 -13.50 -10.82
CA SER A 23 -5.99 -14.95 -10.68
C SER A 23 -6.68 -15.25 -9.35
N ALA A 24 -8.01 -15.17 -9.32
CA ALA A 24 -8.81 -15.50 -8.14
C ALA A 24 -9.17 -16.99 -8.09
N ASP A 25 -9.08 -17.58 -6.90
CA ASP A 25 -9.47 -18.97 -6.62
C ASP A 25 -10.99 -19.14 -6.64
N GLU A 26 -11.49 -20.36 -6.90
CA GLU A 26 -12.93 -20.63 -6.87
C GLU A 26 -13.48 -20.54 -5.43
N TRP A 27 -14.65 -19.92 -5.26
CA TRP A 27 -15.31 -19.77 -3.97
C TRP A 27 -15.58 -21.13 -3.30
N ASN A 28 -15.36 -21.18 -1.99
CA ASN A 28 -15.52 -22.36 -1.15
C ASN A 28 -16.34 -22.00 0.10
N LYS A 29 -17.46 -22.70 0.27
CA LYS A 29 -18.38 -22.53 1.40
C LYS A 29 -17.72 -22.62 2.79
N ASN A 30 -16.66 -23.42 2.93
CA ASN A 30 -16.01 -23.63 4.23
C ASN A 30 -14.88 -22.63 4.49
N SER A 31 -14.42 -21.91 3.47
CA SER A 31 -13.39 -20.89 3.61
C SER A 31 -13.96 -19.63 4.25
N VAL A 32 -13.14 -19.04 5.12
CA VAL A 32 -13.36 -17.69 5.64
C VAL A 32 -12.74 -16.71 4.65
N TYR A 33 -13.43 -15.61 4.40
CA TYR A 33 -12.98 -14.54 3.52
C TYR A 33 -13.01 -13.21 4.26
N GLU A 34 -11.91 -12.49 4.28
CA GLU A 34 -11.78 -11.15 4.85
C GLU A 34 -12.11 -10.07 3.79
N SER A 35 -12.25 -8.82 4.22
CA SER A 35 -12.42 -7.70 3.27
C SER A 35 -11.24 -7.63 2.31
N GLY A 36 -11.49 -7.58 1.00
CA GLY A 36 -10.45 -7.52 -0.04
C GLY A 36 -10.18 -8.86 -0.72
N ASP A 37 -10.59 -9.98 -0.12
CA ASP A 37 -10.41 -11.31 -0.73
C ASP A 37 -11.18 -11.44 -2.04
N ILE A 38 -10.51 -11.99 -3.06
CA ILE A 38 -11.10 -12.17 -4.38
C ILE A 38 -11.35 -13.65 -4.65
N VAL A 39 -12.56 -13.97 -5.10
CA VAL A 39 -12.95 -15.31 -5.52
C VAL A 39 -13.61 -15.30 -6.89
N LYS A 40 -13.57 -16.44 -7.59
CA LYS A 40 -14.43 -16.71 -8.74
C LYS A 40 -15.61 -17.58 -8.31
N TRP A 41 -16.79 -17.24 -8.79
CA TRP A 41 -17.97 -18.08 -8.62
C TRP A 41 -18.86 -17.99 -9.85
N LYS A 42 -19.14 -19.14 -10.47
CA LYS A 42 -19.97 -19.23 -11.69
C LYS A 42 -19.48 -18.34 -12.84
N GLY A 43 -18.17 -18.14 -12.94
CA GLY A 43 -17.54 -17.34 -14.00
C GLY A 43 -17.59 -15.83 -13.78
N ILE A 44 -18.01 -15.37 -12.59
CA ILE A 44 -17.98 -13.97 -12.18
C ILE A 44 -16.95 -13.82 -11.06
N THR A 45 -16.21 -12.71 -11.08
CA THR A 45 -15.23 -12.37 -10.04
C THR A 45 -15.90 -11.52 -8.96
N TYR A 46 -15.65 -11.87 -7.71
CA TYR A 46 -16.21 -11.19 -6.55
C TYR A 46 -15.10 -10.76 -5.62
N ILE A 47 -15.28 -9.59 -5.02
CA ILE A 47 -14.49 -9.15 -3.89
C ILE A 47 -15.34 -9.17 -2.63
N SER A 48 -14.74 -9.67 -1.56
CA SER A 48 -15.32 -9.64 -0.23
C SER A 48 -15.27 -8.22 0.33
N SER A 49 -16.40 -7.72 0.82
CA SER A 49 -16.56 -6.39 1.42
C SER A 49 -16.24 -6.36 2.92
N HIS A 50 -16.30 -7.53 3.57
CA HIS A 50 -16.10 -7.72 5.00
C HIS A 50 -15.96 -9.21 5.29
N TRP A 51 -15.64 -9.57 6.53
CA TRP A 51 -15.59 -10.97 6.96
C TRP A 51 -16.86 -11.73 6.55
N THR A 52 -16.70 -12.83 5.82
CA THR A 52 -17.80 -13.70 5.40
C THR A 52 -17.38 -15.16 5.33
N GLN A 53 -18.28 -16.08 5.67
CA GLN A 53 -18.07 -17.52 5.56
C GLN A 53 -19.39 -18.19 5.19
N GLY A 54 -19.36 -19.09 4.21
CA GLY A 54 -20.52 -19.89 3.82
C GLY A 54 -21.64 -19.14 3.09
N THR A 55 -21.58 -17.81 3.01
CA THR A 55 -22.45 -16.99 2.17
C THR A 55 -21.99 -17.10 0.72
N GLU A 56 -22.87 -17.60 -0.14
CA GLU A 56 -22.58 -17.77 -1.57
C GLU A 56 -22.53 -16.41 -2.28
N PRO A 57 -21.55 -16.14 -3.15
CA PRO A 57 -21.54 -14.95 -3.99
C PRO A 57 -22.76 -14.92 -4.92
N VAL A 58 -23.43 -13.78 -4.97
CA VAL A 58 -24.56 -13.53 -5.88
C VAL A 58 -24.19 -12.33 -6.72
N ASP A 59 -24.41 -12.42 -8.04
CA ASP A 59 -24.22 -11.28 -8.94
C ASP A 59 -25.13 -10.12 -8.52
N ASN A 60 -24.54 -9.10 -7.92
CA ASN A 60 -25.24 -7.96 -7.38
C ASN A 60 -24.39 -6.70 -7.56
N GLN A 61 -25.05 -5.57 -7.85
CA GLN A 61 -24.39 -4.27 -7.94
C GLN A 61 -24.37 -3.54 -6.59
N ILE A 62 -25.24 -3.94 -5.66
CA ILE A 62 -25.42 -3.32 -4.35
C ILE A 62 -25.84 -4.41 -3.38
N SER A 63 -24.90 -5.13 -2.78
CA SER A 63 -25.22 -5.98 -1.63
C SER A 63 -24.15 -5.93 -0.55
N TRP A 64 -24.66 -5.76 0.66
CA TRP A 64 -23.91 -5.93 1.90
C TRP A 64 -23.97 -7.38 2.39
N ASP A 65 -24.33 -8.34 1.52
CA ASP A 65 -24.31 -9.78 1.81
C ASP A 65 -22.88 -10.38 1.78
N GLY A 66 -21.86 -9.53 1.81
CA GLY A 66 -20.46 -9.95 1.84
C GLY A 66 -19.73 -9.81 0.52
N TRP A 67 -20.41 -9.95 -0.62
CA TRP A 67 -19.78 -10.02 -1.95
C TRP A 67 -20.20 -8.91 -2.89
N ILE A 68 -19.23 -8.29 -3.56
CA ILE A 68 -19.43 -7.31 -4.63
C ILE A 68 -18.92 -7.91 -5.94
N THR A 69 -19.75 -7.87 -6.98
CA THR A 69 -19.31 -8.23 -8.33
C THR A 69 -18.29 -7.19 -8.82
N ILE A 70 -17.14 -7.65 -9.30
CA ILE A 70 -16.20 -6.80 -10.02
C ILE A 70 -16.08 -7.26 -11.47
N ASP A 71 -15.97 -6.29 -12.37
CA ASP A 71 -15.60 -6.56 -13.76
C ASP A 71 -14.10 -6.81 -13.78
N ASP A 72 -13.71 -8.05 -14.10
CA ASP A 72 -12.33 -8.50 -14.14
C ASP A 72 -11.55 -7.94 -15.32
N GLU A 73 -12.22 -7.25 -16.25
CA GLU A 73 -11.59 -6.60 -17.40
C GLU A 73 -11.17 -5.14 -17.13
N SER A 74 -11.81 -4.43 -16.19
CA SER A 74 -11.36 -3.08 -15.79
C SER A 74 -12.02 -2.55 -14.51
N ILE A 75 -11.24 -2.37 -13.44
CA ILE A 75 -11.57 -1.42 -12.38
C ILE A 75 -11.18 -0.02 -12.87
N GLU A 76 -12.08 0.95 -12.82
CA GLU A 76 -11.79 2.31 -13.27
C GLU A 76 -11.07 3.15 -12.20
N ASP A 77 -10.20 4.06 -12.64
CA ASP A 77 -9.65 5.13 -11.80
C ASP A 77 -10.77 6.01 -11.22
N TRP A 78 -10.57 6.45 -9.97
CA TRP A 78 -11.38 7.51 -9.39
C TRP A 78 -11.18 8.83 -10.16
N LYS A 79 -12.30 9.51 -10.43
CA LYS A 79 -12.38 10.72 -11.25
C LYS A 79 -13.13 11.79 -10.48
N GLN A 80 -12.55 12.98 -10.45
CA GLN A 80 -13.23 14.15 -9.90
C GLN A 80 -14.50 14.47 -10.69
N SER A 81 -15.53 14.97 -10.02
CA SER A 81 -16.86 15.28 -10.56
C SER A 81 -17.65 14.09 -11.10
N THR A 82 -17.16 12.87 -10.90
CA THR A 82 -17.95 11.65 -11.07
C THR A 82 -18.82 11.42 -9.84
N ALA A 83 -20.03 10.91 -10.05
CA ALA A 83 -20.90 10.47 -8.98
C ALA A 83 -20.77 8.95 -8.84
N TYR A 84 -20.38 8.51 -7.64
CA TYR A 84 -20.22 7.11 -7.28
C TYR A 84 -21.41 6.65 -6.45
N LYS A 85 -21.91 5.45 -6.69
CA LYS A 85 -22.96 4.78 -5.91
C LYS A 85 -22.32 3.82 -4.91
N GLY A 86 -23.08 3.44 -3.89
CA GLY A 86 -22.61 2.40 -2.96
C GLY A 86 -22.35 1.09 -3.72
N GLY A 87 -21.21 0.47 -3.49
CA GLY A 87 -20.74 -0.72 -4.22
C GLY A 87 -19.72 -0.42 -5.32
N ASP A 88 -19.61 0.84 -5.80
CA ASP A 88 -18.66 1.19 -6.85
C ASP A 88 -17.23 1.01 -6.33
N VAL A 89 -16.44 0.22 -7.07
CA VAL A 89 -15.02 0.01 -6.82
C VAL A 89 -14.22 0.89 -7.75
N VAL A 90 -13.25 1.61 -7.20
CA VAL A 90 -12.35 2.46 -7.95
C VAL A 90 -10.91 2.20 -7.54
N GLU A 91 -10.01 2.40 -8.48
CA GLU A 91 -8.60 2.56 -8.18
C GLU A 91 -8.32 4.03 -7.81
N TYR A 92 -7.65 4.26 -6.70
CA TYR A 92 -7.18 5.60 -6.33
C TYR A 92 -5.79 5.51 -5.72
N ASN A 93 -4.82 6.12 -6.39
CA ASN A 93 -3.40 5.92 -6.15
C ASN A 93 -3.00 4.45 -6.36
N THR A 94 -2.67 3.71 -5.30
CA THR A 94 -2.26 2.29 -5.32
C THR A 94 -3.23 1.38 -4.58
N GLY A 95 -4.35 1.94 -4.15
CA GLY A 95 -5.35 1.22 -3.37
C GLY A 95 -6.62 1.09 -4.18
N PHE A 96 -7.32 0.00 -3.92
CA PHE A 96 -8.69 -0.15 -4.35
C PHE A 96 -9.59 0.35 -3.25
N TYR A 97 -10.67 1.03 -3.62
CA TYR A 97 -11.62 1.57 -2.67
C TYR A 97 -13.02 1.27 -3.13
N ILE A 98 -13.88 0.95 -2.17
CA ILE A 98 -15.31 0.80 -2.41
C ILE A 98 -16.08 1.95 -1.78
N ALA A 99 -16.99 2.53 -2.57
CA ALA A 99 -17.94 3.51 -2.07
C ALA A 99 -18.96 2.82 -1.15
N LYS A 100 -19.11 3.30 0.09
CA LYS A 100 -20.11 2.80 1.04
C LYS A 100 -21.51 3.30 0.71
N TRP A 101 -21.61 4.51 0.18
CA TRP A 101 -22.86 5.13 -0.27
C TRP A 101 -22.59 6.16 -1.35
N TRP A 102 -23.66 6.76 -1.86
CA TRP A 102 -23.56 7.76 -2.91
C TRP A 102 -22.64 8.92 -2.50
N ASN A 103 -21.64 9.24 -3.34
CA ASN A 103 -20.74 10.36 -3.10
C ASN A 103 -20.27 10.99 -4.41
N THR A 104 -19.77 12.22 -4.33
CA THR A 104 -19.13 12.91 -5.45
C THR A 104 -18.05 13.85 -4.94
N ASN A 105 -16.93 13.96 -5.67
CA ASN A 105 -15.78 14.79 -5.31
C ASN A 105 -15.13 14.48 -3.95
N THR A 106 -15.41 13.32 -3.35
CA THR A 106 -14.77 12.90 -2.10
C THR A 106 -13.53 12.06 -2.38
N ILE A 107 -12.44 12.29 -1.65
CA ILE A 107 -11.14 11.64 -1.87
C ILE A 107 -11.15 10.25 -1.22
N PRO A 108 -10.88 9.15 -1.95
CA PRO A 108 -10.99 7.80 -1.40
C PRO A 108 -10.11 7.49 -0.19
N SER A 109 -8.89 8.04 -0.15
CA SER A 109 -7.95 7.77 0.95
C SER A 109 -8.23 8.52 2.25
N THR A 110 -9.10 9.53 2.26
CA THR A 110 -9.32 10.40 3.43
C THR A 110 -10.77 10.57 3.84
N SER A 111 -11.72 10.15 3.00
CA SER A 111 -13.15 10.32 3.25
C SER A 111 -13.79 9.09 3.87
N SER A 112 -14.76 9.30 4.75
CA SER A 112 -15.53 8.23 5.41
C SER A 112 -16.42 7.42 4.46
N GLU A 113 -16.73 8.00 3.31
CA GLU A 113 -17.55 7.52 2.21
C GLU A 113 -16.92 6.32 1.48
N TRP A 114 -15.62 6.13 1.66
CA TRP A 114 -14.85 5.06 1.03
C TRP A 114 -14.33 4.07 2.08
N GLN A 115 -14.18 2.82 1.66
CA GLN A 115 -13.48 1.77 2.39
C GLN A 115 -12.35 1.26 1.50
N ARG A 116 -11.14 1.18 2.03
CA ARG A 116 -10.02 0.56 1.33
C ARG A 116 -10.28 -0.95 1.22
N LEU A 117 -9.99 -1.49 0.04
CA LEU A 117 -9.97 -2.90 -0.27
C LEU A 117 -8.50 -3.30 -0.37
N ASP A 118 -8.07 -4.19 0.52
CA ASP A 118 -6.73 -4.76 0.47
C ASP A 118 -6.74 -5.91 -0.55
N ILE A 119 -6.72 -5.54 -1.84
CA ILE A 119 -6.68 -6.50 -2.94
C ILE A 119 -5.26 -7.07 -3.03
N ASN A 120 -5.14 -8.37 -2.77
CA ASN A 120 -3.90 -9.11 -3.04
C ASN A 120 -3.67 -9.20 -4.56
N THR A 121 -3.03 -8.20 -5.16
CA THR A 121 -2.41 -8.32 -6.48
C THR A 121 -1.31 -9.38 -6.42
N ILE A 122 -1.00 -10.01 -7.57
CA ILE A 122 0.02 -11.06 -7.72
C ILE A 122 1.44 -10.48 -7.52
N VAL A 123 1.72 -9.95 -6.33
CA VAL A 123 3.05 -9.96 -5.75
C VAL A 123 3.13 -11.31 -5.04
N LYS A 124 4.18 -12.09 -5.32
CA LYS A 124 4.47 -13.31 -4.54
C LYS A 124 4.21 -12.97 -3.06
N PRO A 125 3.36 -13.73 -2.33
CA PRO A 125 3.04 -13.40 -0.96
C PRO A 125 4.36 -13.16 -0.23
N PRO A 126 4.50 -12.05 0.51
CA PRO A 126 5.66 -11.83 1.35
C PRO A 126 5.95 -13.13 2.11
N PRO A 127 7.23 -13.50 2.31
CA PRO A 127 7.59 -14.55 3.25
C PRO A 127 6.71 -14.42 4.50
N ALA A 128 6.20 -15.54 5.01
CA ALA A 128 5.35 -15.50 6.20
C ALA A 128 6.07 -14.68 7.28
N PRO A 129 5.44 -13.63 7.83
CA PRO A 129 6.09 -12.73 8.74
C PRO A 129 6.57 -13.52 9.96
N ASP A 130 7.75 -13.19 10.48
CA ASP A 130 8.13 -13.66 11.82
C ASP A 130 7.12 -13.08 12.81
N ASP A 131 6.38 -13.91 13.54
CA ASP A 131 5.37 -13.48 14.51
C ASP A 131 5.82 -13.67 15.97
N THR A 132 7.08 -14.03 16.18
CA THR A 132 7.61 -14.31 17.53
C THR A 132 7.58 -13.08 18.43
N ASN A 133 7.80 -11.89 17.85
CA ASN A 133 7.72 -10.61 18.55
C ASN A 133 7.53 -9.41 17.59
N ILE A 134 7.20 -8.24 18.15
CA ILE A 134 6.88 -7.02 17.39
C ILE A 134 8.09 -6.50 16.59
N ILE A 135 9.29 -6.53 17.17
CA ILE A 135 10.52 -6.01 16.57
C ILE A 135 11.03 -6.95 15.45
N GLY A 136 10.88 -8.26 15.67
CA GLY A 136 11.41 -9.36 14.87
C GLY A 136 12.89 -9.67 15.13
N GLU A 137 13.43 -10.63 14.39
CA GLU A 137 14.84 -11.00 14.45
C GLU A 137 15.72 -10.11 13.53
N ASP A 138 16.90 -9.73 14.02
CA ASP A 138 18.01 -9.09 13.29
C ASP A 138 19.28 -9.83 13.70
N ASN A 139 19.57 -10.94 13.03
CA ASN A 139 20.66 -11.85 13.44
C ASN A 139 22.04 -11.36 13.00
N ASP A 140 22.13 -10.53 11.96
CA ASP A 140 23.39 -9.98 11.47
C ASP A 140 23.74 -8.61 12.07
N GLY A 141 22.80 -8.00 12.80
CA GLY A 141 22.98 -6.77 13.55
C GLY A 141 23.11 -5.54 12.66
N ASP A 142 22.58 -5.59 11.44
CA ASP A 142 22.66 -4.48 10.49
C ASP A 142 21.56 -3.42 10.72
N GLY A 143 20.63 -3.67 11.65
CA GLY A 143 19.51 -2.82 12.01
C GLY A 143 18.27 -3.03 11.15
N LEU A 144 18.24 -4.08 10.32
CA LEU A 144 17.12 -4.47 9.48
C LEU A 144 16.56 -5.82 9.95
N ARG A 145 15.23 -5.91 10.05
CA ARG A 145 14.56 -7.16 10.39
C ARG A 145 14.79 -8.20 9.27
N ASP A 146 15.18 -9.42 9.63
CA ASP A 146 15.65 -10.45 8.68
C ASP A 146 14.57 -10.85 7.64
N ASP A 147 13.32 -11.05 8.07
CA ASP A 147 12.19 -11.39 7.18
C ASP A 147 11.85 -10.23 6.22
N TYR A 148 11.93 -8.99 6.70
CA TYR A 148 11.77 -7.80 5.88
C TYR A 148 12.92 -7.65 4.88
N ALA A 149 14.16 -7.90 5.29
CA ALA A 149 15.33 -7.89 4.42
C ALA A 149 15.19 -8.86 3.24
N VAL A 150 14.65 -10.06 3.49
CA VAL A 150 14.29 -11.02 2.44
C VAL A 150 13.19 -10.46 1.55
N THR A 151 12.12 -9.93 2.14
CA THR A 151 10.97 -9.37 1.41
C THR A 151 11.40 -8.28 0.43
N ILE A 152 12.13 -7.26 0.88
CA ILE A 152 12.53 -6.14 0.03
C ILE A 152 13.49 -6.57 -1.10
N LYS A 153 14.33 -7.59 -0.86
CA LYS A 153 15.23 -8.15 -1.88
C LYS A 153 14.47 -8.88 -2.99
N GLU A 154 13.33 -9.48 -2.66
CA GLU A 154 12.46 -10.13 -3.64
C GLU A 154 11.51 -9.15 -4.31
N SER A 155 11.08 -8.09 -3.61
CA SER A 155 10.12 -7.10 -4.10
C SER A 155 10.72 -6.02 -5.01
N TYR A 156 11.98 -5.66 -4.85
CA TYR A 156 12.59 -4.54 -5.57
C TYR A 156 13.76 -4.96 -6.46
N THR A 157 13.69 -4.58 -7.73
CA THR A 157 14.77 -4.81 -8.70
C THR A 157 15.63 -3.57 -8.92
N GLU A 158 15.08 -2.38 -8.69
CA GLU A 158 15.79 -1.11 -8.85
C GLU A 158 16.52 -0.72 -7.56
N TRP A 159 17.77 -0.26 -7.70
CA TRP A 159 18.61 0.04 -6.53
C TRP A 159 17.99 1.09 -5.61
N LYS A 160 17.32 2.09 -6.19
CA LYS A 160 16.76 3.23 -5.44
C LYS A 160 15.55 2.80 -4.61
N GLU A 161 14.76 1.86 -5.11
CA GLU A 161 13.63 1.26 -4.41
C GLU A 161 14.12 0.41 -3.24
N PHE A 162 15.10 -0.45 -3.50
CA PHE A 162 15.75 -1.26 -2.48
C PHE A 162 16.39 -0.37 -1.40
N ALA A 163 17.05 0.73 -1.78
CA ALA A 163 17.66 1.65 -0.83
C ALA A 163 16.62 2.40 0.02
N LEU A 164 15.52 2.87 -0.60
CA LEU A 164 14.39 3.47 0.12
C LEU A 164 13.80 2.49 1.14
N ALA A 165 13.57 1.25 0.73
CA ALA A 165 13.00 0.23 1.60
C ALA A 165 13.95 -0.18 2.72
N THR A 166 15.24 -0.32 2.42
CA THR A 166 16.27 -0.58 3.44
C THR A 166 16.32 0.54 4.47
N GLN A 167 16.33 1.80 4.03
CA GLN A 167 16.32 2.94 4.95
C GLN A 167 15.01 2.99 5.75
N ALA A 168 13.88 2.67 5.13
CA ALA A 168 12.59 2.60 5.80
C ALA A 168 12.59 1.57 6.93
N GLY A 169 13.01 0.34 6.64
CA GLY A 169 13.08 -0.73 7.63
C GLY A 169 13.97 -0.38 8.82
N LYS A 170 15.12 0.26 8.59
CA LYS A 170 16.01 0.71 9.67
C LYS A 170 15.39 1.78 10.56
N GLU A 171 14.64 2.73 10.00
CA GLU A 171 13.96 3.76 10.79
C GLU A 171 12.72 3.20 11.52
N PHE A 172 11.97 2.28 10.91
CA PHE A 172 10.85 1.61 11.56
C PHE A 172 11.30 0.68 12.69
N GLY A 173 12.40 -0.07 12.50
CA GLY A 173 13.00 -0.91 13.53
C GLY A 173 13.39 -0.10 14.76
N LYS A 174 14.11 1.00 14.57
CA LYS A 174 14.44 1.93 15.66
C LYS A 174 13.21 2.47 16.36
N LEU A 175 12.18 2.87 15.59
CA LEU A 175 10.94 3.40 16.16
C LEU A 175 10.26 2.37 17.09
N LEU A 176 10.17 1.11 16.66
CA LEU A 176 9.58 0.04 17.47
C LEU A 176 10.45 -0.29 18.70
N GLU A 177 11.78 -0.36 18.54
CA GLU A 177 12.72 -0.65 19.64
C GLU A 177 12.61 0.37 20.79
N PHE A 178 12.53 1.66 20.47
CA PHE A 178 12.34 2.72 21.48
C PHE A 178 10.95 2.72 22.11
N SER A 179 9.95 2.18 21.42
CA SER A 179 8.59 2.07 21.95
C SER A 179 8.50 0.97 23.02
N GLU A 180 8.97 -0.24 22.69
CA GLU A 180 8.78 -1.45 23.48
C GLU A 180 9.66 -1.50 24.74
N ASN A 181 10.89 -1.01 24.69
CA ASN A 181 11.88 -1.25 25.75
C ASN A 181 11.76 -0.34 27.00
N ASP A 182 10.63 0.35 27.19
CA ASP A 182 10.40 1.38 28.24
C ASP A 182 11.55 2.41 28.38
N VAL A 183 12.29 2.63 27.28
CA VAL A 183 13.40 3.57 27.24
C VAL A 183 12.85 4.99 27.13
N GLU A 184 13.34 5.89 27.98
CA GLU A 184 13.05 7.32 27.88
C GLU A 184 13.72 7.89 26.64
N ILE A 185 12.92 8.36 25.68
CA ILE A 185 13.41 8.99 24.45
C ILE A 185 13.77 10.44 24.78
N THR A 186 15.04 10.81 24.59
CA THR A 186 15.46 12.21 24.80
C THR A 186 14.84 13.11 23.74
N ILE A 187 14.64 14.40 24.05
CA ILE A 187 14.13 15.38 23.07
C ILE A 187 14.98 15.40 21.79
N LYS A 188 16.31 15.25 21.92
CA LYS A 188 17.23 15.26 20.78
C LYS A 188 17.03 14.03 19.89
N ASP A 189 16.89 12.86 20.49
CA ASP A 189 16.66 11.62 19.74
C ASP A 189 15.27 11.65 19.09
N ALA A 190 14.26 12.16 19.80
CA ALA A 190 12.92 12.36 19.26
C ALA A 190 12.93 13.31 18.04
N GLN A 191 13.66 14.42 18.11
CA GLN A 191 13.85 15.34 16.98
C GLN A 191 14.55 14.68 15.80
N LEU A 192 15.57 13.85 16.06
CA LEU A 192 16.29 13.15 15.01
C LEU A 192 15.40 12.12 14.31
N MET A 193 14.68 11.29 15.07
CA MET A 193 13.74 10.30 14.55
C MET A 193 12.62 10.97 13.76
N ALA A 194 12.04 12.05 14.28
CA ALA A 194 11.01 12.81 13.56
C ALA A 194 11.55 13.40 12.25
N LYS A 195 12.76 13.97 12.26
CA LYS A 195 13.41 14.49 11.05
C LYS A 195 13.65 13.40 10.01
N ASN A 196 14.15 12.23 10.44
CA ASN A 196 14.38 11.09 9.54
C ASN A 196 13.08 10.54 8.99
N GLY A 197 12.03 10.41 9.81
CA GLY A 197 10.71 9.97 9.40
C GLY A 197 10.08 10.90 8.36
N ILE A 198 10.19 12.23 8.55
CA ILE A 198 9.73 13.22 7.57
C ILE A 198 10.52 13.11 6.26
N ALA A 199 11.84 12.98 6.33
CA ALA A 199 12.68 12.82 5.15
C ALA A 199 12.37 11.52 4.38
N LEU A 200 12.18 10.42 5.09
CA LEU A 200 11.80 9.13 4.53
C LEU A 200 10.46 9.21 3.81
N GLN A 201 9.42 9.72 4.47
CA GLN A 201 8.08 9.86 3.89
C GLN A 201 8.12 10.73 2.63
N TYR A 202 8.79 11.88 2.69
CA TYR A 202 8.96 12.76 1.54
C TYR A 202 9.64 12.05 0.36
N CYS A 203 10.71 11.29 0.61
CA CYS A 203 11.44 10.60 -0.46
C CYS A 203 10.66 9.42 -1.05
N ILE A 204 9.88 8.70 -0.23
CA ILE A 204 8.94 7.68 -0.70
C ILE A 204 7.89 8.33 -1.61
N ASP A 205 7.27 9.42 -1.16
CA ASP A 205 6.21 10.11 -1.90
C ASP A 205 6.71 10.66 -3.24
N VAL A 206 7.86 11.34 -3.25
CA VAL A 206 8.47 11.86 -4.49
C VAL A 206 8.80 10.72 -5.46
N TYR A 207 9.41 9.64 -4.98
CA TYR A 207 9.74 8.51 -5.84
C TYR A 207 8.47 7.83 -6.38
N LYS A 208 7.43 7.70 -5.55
CA LYS A 208 6.15 7.12 -5.93
C LYS A 208 5.40 7.94 -6.98
N MET A 209 5.49 9.26 -6.91
CA MET A 209 4.92 10.16 -7.92
C MET A 209 5.53 9.93 -9.31
N GLU A 210 6.81 9.60 -9.38
CA GLU A 210 7.51 9.29 -10.63
C GLU A 210 7.34 7.82 -11.05
N ASN A 211 7.09 6.93 -10.08
CA ASN A 211 7.03 5.48 -10.27
C ASN A 211 5.77 4.90 -9.60
N PRO A 212 4.59 4.97 -10.26
CA PRO A 212 3.33 4.52 -9.68
C PRO A 212 3.28 3.04 -9.27
N GLU A 213 4.15 2.18 -9.82
CA GLU A 213 4.24 0.76 -9.46
C GLU A 213 5.13 0.48 -8.23
N PHE A 214 5.85 1.50 -7.71
CA PHE A 214 6.76 1.32 -6.58
C PHE A 214 6.04 0.83 -5.32
N LEU A 215 6.28 -0.41 -4.89
CA LEU A 215 5.66 -0.94 -3.67
C LEU A 215 6.08 -0.09 -2.47
N ASN A 216 5.12 0.32 -1.63
CA ASN A 216 5.43 1.19 -0.50
C ASN A 216 6.12 0.36 0.61
N PRO A 217 7.33 0.75 1.05
CA PRO A 217 8.05 0.05 2.11
C PRO A 217 7.27 -0.09 3.43
N ILE A 218 6.33 0.83 3.72
CA ILE A 218 5.44 0.79 4.90
C ILE A 218 4.56 -0.46 4.85
N ASP A 219 3.96 -0.75 3.69
CA ASP A 219 3.06 -1.88 3.51
C ASP A 219 3.80 -3.22 3.64
N LEU A 220 5.11 -3.25 3.31
CA LEU A 220 5.96 -4.43 3.45
C LEU A 220 6.49 -4.64 4.87
N TYR A 221 6.65 -3.57 5.67
CA TYR A 221 7.27 -3.66 7.00
C TYR A 221 6.27 -3.96 8.12
N PHE A 222 5.09 -3.32 8.07
CA PHE A 222 4.02 -3.49 9.06
C PHE A 222 3.04 -4.57 8.59
N ASP A 223 3.59 -5.73 8.27
CA ASP A 223 2.95 -6.94 7.72
C ASP A 223 2.02 -7.69 8.69
N THR A 224 1.92 -7.25 9.94
CA THR A 224 0.98 -7.77 10.93
C THR A 224 0.19 -6.64 11.59
N LEU A 225 -1.04 -6.95 12.01
CA LEU A 225 -1.87 -6.00 12.78
C LEU A 225 -1.15 -5.52 14.04
N ALA A 226 -0.42 -6.42 14.71
CA ALA A 226 0.32 -6.10 15.93
C ALA A 226 1.42 -5.05 15.66
N ARG A 227 2.17 -5.18 14.56
CA ARG A 227 3.19 -4.20 14.16
C ARG A 227 2.59 -2.87 13.70
N ALA A 228 1.45 -2.90 13.01
CA ALA A 228 0.75 -1.68 12.63
C ALA A 228 0.25 -0.90 13.87
N ILE A 229 -0.26 -1.60 14.89
CA ILE A 229 -0.63 -1.00 16.18
C ILE A 229 0.59 -0.44 16.88
N ALA A 230 1.67 -1.23 16.99
CA ALA A 230 2.92 -0.81 17.63
C ALA A 230 3.51 0.44 16.97
N ASN A 231 3.47 0.53 15.64
CA ASN A 231 3.89 1.74 14.91
C ASN A 231 3.12 3.00 15.35
N ARG A 232 1.80 2.88 15.51
CA ARG A 232 0.95 3.99 15.92
C ARG A 232 1.25 4.41 17.36
N GLU A 233 1.43 3.44 18.26
CA GLU A 233 1.78 3.69 19.65
C GLU A 233 3.17 4.33 19.77
N ALA A 234 4.16 3.77 19.07
CA ALA A 234 5.51 4.30 18.99
C ALA A 234 5.55 5.73 18.44
N SER A 235 4.82 5.99 17.36
CA SER A 235 4.70 7.33 16.76
C SER A 235 4.08 8.34 17.74
N THR A 236 3.09 7.90 18.53
CA THR A 236 2.44 8.74 19.55
C THR A 236 3.40 9.04 20.70
N LYS A 237 4.13 8.04 21.17
CA LYS A 237 5.18 8.20 22.20
C LYS A 237 6.26 9.17 21.73
N LEU A 238 6.76 9.00 20.50
CA LEU A 238 7.72 9.89 19.86
C LEU A 238 7.23 11.33 19.82
N TYR A 239 5.99 11.55 19.39
CA TYR A 239 5.38 12.88 19.36
C TYR A 239 5.33 13.54 20.74
N HIS A 240 4.94 12.79 21.78
CA HIS A 240 4.95 13.29 23.15
C HIS A 240 6.36 13.60 23.66
N SER A 241 7.36 12.80 23.30
CA SER A 241 8.77 13.02 23.66
C SER A 241 9.37 14.29 23.06
N LEU A 242 8.80 14.86 21.99
CA LEU A 242 9.24 16.16 21.46
C LEU A 242 8.94 17.31 22.44
N GLN A 243 7.90 17.20 23.28
CA GLN A 243 7.52 18.25 24.24
C GLN A 243 7.36 19.65 23.62
N GLY A 244 6.87 19.71 22.37
CA GLY A 244 6.73 20.95 21.61
C GLY A 244 8.04 21.49 20.98
N ASN A 245 9.13 20.74 21.05
CA ASN A 245 10.39 21.06 20.36
C ASN A 245 10.41 20.40 18.98
N ASP A 246 9.56 20.86 18.08
CA ASP A 246 9.45 20.30 16.73
C ASP A 246 10.79 20.36 15.97
N PRO A 247 11.11 19.35 15.15
CA PRO A 247 12.35 19.34 14.38
C PRO A 247 12.34 20.45 13.33
N VAL A 248 13.48 21.14 13.18
CA VAL A 248 13.69 22.06 12.06
C VAL A 248 14.05 21.24 10.82
N VAL A 249 13.10 21.17 9.89
CA VAL A 249 13.29 20.49 8.60
C VAL A 249 13.70 21.52 7.55
N THR A 250 14.87 21.32 6.94
CA THR A 250 15.35 22.07 5.79
C THR A 250 14.98 21.34 4.50
N GLU A 251 15.37 21.88 3.33
CA GLU A 251 15.27 21.17 2.06
C GLU A 251 15.82 19.73 2.18
N ILE A 252 15.02 18.77 1.73
CA ILE A 252 15.31 17.33 1.83
C ILE A 252 15.91 16.89 0.50
N ASP A 253 17.15 16.42 0.54
CA ASP A 253 17.84 15.79 -0.59
C ASP A 253 17.79 14.27 -0.39
N CYS A 254 16.99 13.60 -1.23
CA CYS A 254 16.78 12.16 -1.13
C CYS A 254 18.02 11.33 -1.47
N ASP A 255 18.86 11.80 -2.40
CA ASP A 255 20.09 11.08 -2.74
C ASP A 255 21.11 11.18 -1.59
N LYS A 256 21.15 12.33 -0.91
CA LYS A 256 21.95 12.50 0.32
C LYS A 256 21.39 11.70 1.49
N PHE A 257 20.07 11.68 1.67
CA PHE A 257 19.40 10.93 2.73
C PHE A 257 19.67 9.41 2.58
N LEU A 258 19.65 8.90 1.35
CA LEU A 258 19.92 7.50 1.04
C LEU A 258 21.41 7.17 0.93
N GLY A 259 22.30 8.17 0.94
CA GLY A 259 23.74 7.97 0.73
C GLY A 259 24.46 7.11 1.78
N GLY A 260 23.81 6.85 2.93
CA GLY A 260 24.29 5.94 3.96
C GLY A 260 23.93 4.47 3.76
N VAL A 261 23.02 4.17 2.82
CA VAL A 261 22.66 2.80 2.43
C VAL A 261 23.65 2.35 1.36
N SER A 262 24.32 1.21 1.56
CA SER A 262 25.30 0.70 0.59
C SER A 262 24.61 0.42 -0.74
N LYS A 263 25.20 0.92 -1.85
CA LYS A 263 24.80 0.57 -3.22
C LYS A 263 25.09 -0.88 -3.55
#